data_AF-A0A915PF15-F1
#
_entry.id   AF-A0A915PF15-F1
#
_cell.length_a   1.000
_cell.length_b   1.000
_cell.length_c   1.000
_cell.angle_alpha   90.00
_cell.angle_beta   90.00
_cell.angle_gamma   90.00
#
_symmetry.space_group_name_H-M   'P 1'
#
loop_
_entity.id
_entity.type
_entity.pdbx_description
1 polymer ?
#
loop_
_entity_poly.entity_id
_entity_poly.type
_entity_poly.pdbx_seq_one_letter_code
_entity_poly.pdbx_strand_id
1 'polypeptide(L)'
;MLVLFLLVVLFVFIAKYGKQIKHKAAEKWRFIRLASKLPGPTLWEMLEELSQFTLDREKFTYCLEAIFRKYAYKDDHGMVSLWFGLTPTLLLTRTKSAKVIFENSTLVNKTDDYEASKRLTGNGMLSASGEKWFRARRMLTPAFHFNILRKYMEIFNEQAKILLEKLDMHSDTNQTFDLLPYLRRFGLDVIAEATMGVRVDAQNYHRNDQFAEALQIMQHLAWVRILYPWFWFAPIRWLFGFNRKLDYYCNICKNLIHEVIAEKKKEWEAFDNQPSTDDLTASGKKQLSFLDLLFSIRNQYNLTDEDIRDQVATIMAAGEQH
;
A
#
# COMPACT_ATOMS: atom_id res chain seq x y z
N MET A 1 -4.82 0.40 47.98
CA MET A 1 -4.14 1.43 47.16
C MET A 1 -4.22 1.13 45.66
N LEU A 2 -3.73 -0.02 45.17
CA LEU A 2 -3.67 -0.33 43.73
C LEU A 2 -5.05 -0.47 43.04
N VAL A 3 -6.02 -1.09 43.72
CA VAL A 3 -7.40 -1.23 43.21
C VAL A 3 -8.12 0.12 43.10
N LEU A 4 -7.96 0.98 44.11
CA LEU A 4 -8.55 2.33 44.11
C LEU A 4 -7.96 3.18 42.98
N PHE A 5 -6.65 3.06 42.75
CA PHE A 5 -5.96 3.73 41.65
C PHE A 5 -6.47 3.24 40.28
N LEU A 6 -6.59 1.93 40.06
CA LEU A 6 -7.14 1.36 38.82
C LEU A 6 -8.59 1.80 38.56
N LEU A 7 -9.42 1.88 39.60
CA LEU A 7 -10.80 2.35 39.49
C LEU A 7 -10.88 3.84 39.12
N VAL A 8 -10.01 4.68 39.68
CA VAL A 8 -9.91 6.10 39.32
C VAL A 8 -9.43 6.27 37.88
N VAL A 9 -8.42 5.50 37.44
CA VAL A 9 -7.95 5.50 36.05
C VAL A 9 -9.05 5.05 35.09
N LEU A 10 -9.78 3.99 35.42
CA LEU A 10 -10.91 3.51 34.63
C LEU A 10 -12.04 4.54 34.56
N PHE A 11 -12.35 5.21 35.67
CA PHE A 11 -13.37 6.26 35.72
C PHE A 11 -12.98 7.47 34.86
N VAL A 12 -11.74 7.95 34.97
CA VAL A 12 -11.21 9.04 34.12
C VAL A 12 -11.21 8.63 32.65
N PHE A 13 -10.85 7.38 32.34
CA PHE A 13 -10.89 6.84 30.98
C PHE A 13 -12.32 6.80 30.43
N ILE A 14 -13.28 6.31 31.20
CA ILE A 14 -14.71 6.27 30.82
C ILE A 14 -15.28 7.68 30.69
N ALA A 15 -14.96 8.60 31.59
CA ALA A 15 -15.42 9.98 31.53
C ALA A 15 -14.87 10.72 30.29
N LYS A 16 -13.59 10.50 29.96
CA LYS A 16 -12.91 11.15 28.83
C LYS A 16 -13.26 10.53 27.47
N TYR A 17 -13.29 9.21 27.38
CA TYR A 17 -13.45 8.49 26.11
C TYR A 17 -14.83 7.83 25.94
N GLY A 18 -15.64 7.71 26.99
CA GLY A 18 -16.91 6.98 26.96
C GLY A 18 -17.91 7.53 25.95
N LYS A 19 -18.00 8.86 25.78
CA LYS A 19 -18.85 9.48 24.75
C LYS A 19 -18.39 9.11 23.33
N GLN A 20 -17.08 9.16 23.06
CA GLN A 20 -16.52 8.78 21.76
C GLN A 20 -16.66 7.27 21.48
N ILE A 21 -16.42 6.43 22.49
CA ILE A 21 -16.60 4.98 22.39
C ILE A 21 -18.06 4.64 22.11
N LYS A 22 -19.00 5.27 22.83
CA LYS A 22 -20.44 5.06 22.60
C LYS A 22 -20.85 5.49 21.19
N HIS A 23 -20.35 6.62 20.70
CA HIS A 23 -20.62 7.08 19.34
C HIS A 23 -20.11 6.08 18.28
N LYS A 24 -18.83 5.70 18.36
CA LYS A 24 -18.22 4.73 17.43
C LYS A 24 -18.91 3.38 17.49
N ALA A 25 -19.26 2.91 18.69
CA ALA A 25 -20.02 1.68 18.85
C ALA A 25 -21.40 1.79 18.19
N ALA A 26 -22.12 2.88 18.40
CA ALA A 26 -23.44 3.10 17.77
C ALA A 26 -23.34 3.16 16.24
N GLU A 27 -22.33 3.81 15.67
CA GLU A 27 -22.07 3.82 14.22
C GLU A 27 -21.77 2.41 13.70
N LYS A 28 -20.88 1.68 14.39
CA LYS A 28 -20.53 0.29 14.01
C LYS A 28 -21.74 -0.63 14.08
N TRP A 29 -22.55 -0.54 15.14
CA TRP A 29 -23.80 -1.31 15.26
C TRP A 29 -24.81 -0.94 14.19
N ARG A 30 -24.96 0.35 13.89
CA ARG A 30 -25.82 0.82 12.80
C ARG A 30 -25.36 0.25 11.46
N PHE A 31 -24.06 0.28 11.18
CA PHE A 31 -23.48 -0.27 9.97
C PHE A 31 -23.70 -1.78 9.86
N ILE A 32 -23.39 -2.54 10.91
CA ILE A 32 -23.63 -3.99 10.98
C ILE A 32 -25.10 -4.31 10.68
N ARG A 33 -26.04 -3.58 11.31
CA ARG A 33 -27.48 -3.77 11.11
C ARG A 33 -27.94 -3.47 9.69
N LEU A 34 -27.28 -2.54 8.99
CA LEU A 34 -27.59 -2.24 7.59
C LEU A 34 -26.95 -3.27 6.66
N ALA A 35 -25.70 -3.63 6.91
CA ALA A 35 -24.96 -4.64 6.14
C ALA A 35 -25.59 -6.04 6.26
N SER A 36 -26.20 -6.38 7.39
CA SER A 36 -26.91 -7.65 7.58
C SER A 36 -28.23 -7.75 6.80
N LYS A 37 -28.71 -6.64 6.20
CA LYS A 37 -29.89 -6.66 5.31
C LYS A 37 -29.53 -7.00 3.87
N LEU A 38 -28.25 -6.95 3.52
CA LEU A 38 -27.77 -7.27 2.19
C LEU A 38 -27.56 -8.78 2.05
N PRO A 39 -27.69 -9.32 0.83
CA PRO A 39 -27.50 -10.74 0.60
C PRO A 39 -26.04 -11.11 0.87
N GLY A 40 -25.83 -12.25 1.50
CA GLY A 40 -24.51 -12.75 1.81
C GLY A 40 -24.58 -13.92 2.78
N PRO A 41 -23.47 -14.66 2.93
CA PRO A 41 -23.35 -15.67 3.96
C PRO A 41 -23.45 -15.03 5.35
N THR A 42 -24.15 -15.71 6.25
CA THR A 42 -24.17 -15.39 7.67
C THR A 42 -22.76 -15.54 8.27
N LEU A 43 -22.53 -14.98 9.47
CA LEU A 43 -21.25 -15.12 10.15
C LEU A 43 -20.83 -16.59 10.34
N TRP A 44 -21.79 -17.48 10.59
CA TRP A 44 -21.52 -18.91 10.78
C TRP A 44 -21.15 -19.61 9.48
N GLU A 45 -21.90 -19.36 8.40
CA GLU A 45 -21.55 -19.85 7.06
C GLU A 45 -20.18 -19.30 6.63
N MET A 46 -19.87 -18.04 6.95
CA MET A 46 -18.54 -17.48 6.69
C MET A 46 -17.43 -18.19 7.47
N LEU A 47 -17.65 -18.62 8.73
CA LEU A 47 -16.64 -19.38 9.48
C LEU A 47 -16.36 -20.74 8.83
N GLU A 48 -17.39 -21.39 8.27
CA GLU A 48 -17.22 -22.62 7.50
C GLU A 48 -16.43 -22.36 6.22
N GLU A 49 -16.81 -21.34 5.45
CA GLU A 49 -16.08 -20.95 4.24
C GLU A 49 -14.63 -20.55 4.57
N LEU A 50 -14.38 -19.84 5.69
CA LEU A 50 -13.04 -19.45 6.18
C LEU A 50 -12.08 -20.63 6.37
N SER A 51 -12.58 -21.84 6.59
CA SER A 51 -11.72 -23.05 6.60
C SER A 51 -11.11 -23.35 5.22
N GLN A 52 -11.77 -22.90 4.15
CA GLN A 52 -11.31 -22.98 2.76
C GLN A 52 -10.49 -21.75 2.34
N PHE A 53 -10.51 -20.66 3.13
CA PHE A 53 -9.69 -19.48 2.86
C PHE A 53 -8.21 -19.81 3.11
N THR A 54 -7.49 -20.03 2.02
CA THR A 54 -6.05 -20.24 2.04
C THR A 54 -5.30 -18.92 1.84
N LEU A 55 -4.06 -18.85 2.33
CA LEU A 55 -3.10 -17.77 2.00
C LEU A 55 -2.73 -17.71 0.51
N ASP A 56 -3.10 -18.75 -0.23
CA ASP A 56 -3.03 -18.79 -1.69
C ASP A 56 -4.02 -17.78 -2.30
N ARG A 57 -3.48 -16.77 -2.99
CA ARG A 57 -4.23 -15.66 -3.58
C ARG A 57 -5.20 -16.12 -4.67
N GLU A 58 -4.85 -17.16 -5.42
CA GLU A 58 -5.66 -17.67 -6.52
C GLU A 58 -6.90 -18.39 -5.97
N LYS A 59 -6.68 -19.33 -5.04
CA LYS A 59 -7.77 -20.06 -4.37
C LYS A 59 -8.71 -19.12 -3.63
N PHE A 60 -8.17 -18.11 -2.95
CA PHE A 60 -8.99 -17.09 -2.31
C PHE A 60 -9.86 -16.33 -3.32
N THR A 61 -9.29 -15.95 -4.46
CA THR A 61 -10.05 -15.27 -5.53
C THR A 61 -11.20 -16.14 -6.03
N TYR A 62 -10.95 -17.42 -6.27
CA TYR A 62 -12.00 -18.36 -6.70
C TYR A 62 -13.08 -18.59 -5.63
N CYS A 63 -12.69 -18.66 -4.36
CA CYS A 63 -13.66 -18.76 -3.25
C CYS A 63 -14.56 -17.52 -3.20
N LEU A 64 -13.96 -16.32 -3.27
CA LEU A 64 -14.74 -15.08 -3.35
C LEU A 64 -15.64 -15.06 -4.58
N GLU A 65 -15.16 -15.48 -5.75
CA GLU A 65 -15.96 -15.59 -6.97
C GLU A 65 -17.17 -16.53 -6.80
N ALA A 66 -16.98 -17.68 -6.15
CA ALA A 66 -18.05 -18.62 -5.87
C ALA A 66 -19.12 -17.99 -4.95
N ILE A 67 -18.70 -17.32 -3.88
CA ILE A 67 -19.61 -16.60 -2.98
C ILE A 67 -20.33 -15.48 -3.75
N PHE A 68 -19.62 -14.73 -4.61
CA PHE A 68 -20.21 -13.71 -5.46
C PHE A 68 -21.29 -14.29 -6.37
N ARG A 69 -21.00 -15.37 -7.10
CA ARG A 69 -21.97 -16.01 -7.99
C ARG A 69 -23.20 -16.52 -7.24
N LYS A 70 -23.03 -16.97 -5.99
CA LYS A 70 -24.13 -17.47 -5.15
C LYS A 70 -25.05 -16.37 -4.61
N TYR A 71 -24.50 -15.21 -4.22
CA TYR A 71 -25.27 -14.18 -3.51
C TYR A 71 -25.50 -12.89 -4.30
N ALA A 72 -24.58 -12.48 -5.19
CA ALA A 72 -24.65 -11.19 -5.88
C ALA A 72 -25.79 -11.12 -6.91
N TYR A 73 -26.23 -12.25 -7.47
CA TYR A 73 -27.31 -12.29 -8.45
C TYR A 73 -28.71 -12.41 -7.82
N LYS A 74 -28.81 -12.47 -6.48
CA LYS A 74 -30.11 -12.48 -5.80
C LYS A 74 -30.84 -11.14 -5.92
N ASP A 75 -30.08 -10.04 -5.98
CA ASP A 75 -30.60 -8.68 -6.09
C ASP A 75 -30.02 -7.95 -7.31
N ASP A 76 -30.82 -7.08 -7.94
CA ASP A 76 -30.42 -6.34 -9.15
C ASP A 76 -29.24 -5.36 -8.90
N HIS A 77 -29.00 -5.00 -7.64
CA HIS A 77 -27.93 -4.08 -7.24
C HIS A 77 -26.54 -4.72 -7.13
N GLY A 78 -26.45 -6.06 -7.10
CA GLY A 78 -25.18 -6.81 -6.97
C GLY A 78 -24.26 -6.29 -5.86
N MET A 79 -24.79 -6.20 -4.66
CA MET A 79 -24.03 -5.91 -3.45
C MET A 79 -24.06 -7.15 -2.57
N VAL A 80 -22.91 -7.59 -2.08
CA VAL A 80 -22.80 -8.75 -1.20
C VAL A 80 -22.13 -8.34 0.11
N SER A 81 -22.67 -8.79 1.23
CA SER A 81 -22.09 -8.58 2.56
C SER A 81 -21.32 -9.83 2.99
N LEU A 82 -20.01 -9.72 3.20
CA LEU A 82 -19.16 -10.81 3.73
C LEU A 82 -18.67 -10.47 5.12
N TRP A 83 -18.52 -11.47 5.99
CA TRP A 83 -17.96 -11.29 7.32
C TRP A 83 -16.47 -11.64 7.33
N PHE A 84 -15.62 -10.63 7.55
CA PHE A 84 -14.23 -10.86 7.93
C PHE A 84 -14.15 -10.73 9.45
N GLY A 85 -14.06 -11.87 10.15
CA GLY A 85 -14.16 -11.91 11.61
C GLY A 85 -15.47 -11.26 12.09
N LEU A 86 -15.37 -10.26 12.95
CA LEU A 86 -16.53 -9.55 13.50
C LEU A 86 -16.89 -8.26 12.74
N THR A 87 -16.31 -8.04 11.56
CA THR A 87 -16.56 -6.84 10.76
C THR A 87 -17.16 -7.26 9.41
N PRO A 88 -18.39 -6.81 9.09
CA PRO A 88 -18.95 -7.03 7.76
C PRO A 88 -18.26 -6.10 6.75
N THR A 89 -17.95 -6.63 5.57
CA THR A 89 -17.35 -5.95 4.44
C THR A 89 -18.30 -6.04 3.27
N LEU A 90 -18.62 -4.88 2.69
CA LEU A 90 -19.46 -4.80 1.51
C LEU A 90 -18.63 -4.95 0.25
N LEU A 91 -19.02 -5.90 -0.59
CA LEU A 91 -18.40 -6.13 -1.87
C LEU A 91 -19.40 -5.74 -2.97
N LEU A 92 -18.94 -4.89 -3.88
CA LEU A 92 -19.76 -4.30 -4.94
C LEU A 92 -19.37 -4.96 -6.26
N THR A 93 -20.32 -5.62 -6.92
CA THR A 93 -20.07 -6.37 -8.16
C THR A 93 -20.69 -5.69 -9.40
N ARG A 94 -21.49 -4.65 -9.19
CA ARG A 94 -22.11 -3.86 -10.27
C ARG A 94 -21.52 -2.46 -10.35
N THR A 95 -21.31 -2.01 -11.58
CA THR A 95 -20.78 -0.67 -11.89
C THR A 95 -21.64 0.44 -11.30
N LYS A 96 -22.97 0.31 -11.33
CA LYS A 96 -23.91 1.29 -10.75
C LYS A 96 -23.66 1.50 -9.25
N SER A 97 -23.46 0.43 -8.49
CA SER A 97 -23.24 0.47 -7.04
C SER A 97 -21.83 0.97 -6.71
N ALA A 98 -20.82 0.51 -7.46
CA ALA A 98 -19.44 0.96 -7.31
C ALA A 98 -19.27 2.46 -7.62
N LYS A 99 -19.97 2.97 -8.64
CA LYS A 99 -19.95 4.38 -9.06
C LYS A 99 -20.30 5.34 -7.91
N VAL A 100 -21.32 5.01 -7.12
CA VAL A 100 -21.75 5.82 -5.97
C VAL A 100 -20.64 5.99 -4.93
N ILE A 101 -19.80 4.97 -4.73
CA ILE A 101 -18.67 5.04 -3.79
C ILE A 101 -17.48 5.77 -4.41
N PHE A 102 -17.10 5.42 -5.64
CA PHE A 102 -15.91 5.99 -6.29
C PHE A 102 -16.06 7.46 -6.68
N GLU A 103 -17.27 7.94 -6.99
CA GLU A 103 -17.53 9.35 -7.30
C GLU A 103 -17.69 10.21 -6.05
N ASN A 104 -17.80 9.60 -4.87
CA ASN A 104 -18.02 10.33 -3.64
C ASN A 104 -16.70 10.87 -3.07
N SER A 105 -16.52 12.19 -3.16
CA SER A 105 -15.35 12.91 -2.64
C SER A 105 -15.22 12.91 -1.12
N THR A 106 -16.26 12.50 -0.38
CA THR A 106 -16.24 12.45 1.09
C THR A 106 -15.84 11.07 1.63
N LEU A 107 -15.98 10.01 0.84
CA LEU A 107 -15.64 8.63 1.22
C LEU A 107 -14.17 8.28 0.95
N VAL A 108 -13.26 9.12 1.42
CA VAL A 108 -11.80 9.00 1.18
C VAL A 108 -11.03 8.44 2.38
N ASN A 109 -11.74 7.95 3.40
CA ASN A 109 -11.12 7.38 4.58
C ASN A 109 -10.68 5.94 4.32
N LYS A 110 -9.40 5.65 4.59
CA LYS A 110 -8.83 4.30 4.49
C LYS A 110 -9.23 3.46 5.70
N THR A 111 -9.42 2.17 5.47
CA THR A 111 -9.72 1.19 6.54
C THR A 111 -8.46 0.84 7.32
N ASP A 112 -8.65 0.20 8.48
CA ASP A 112 -7.55 -0.28 9.34
C ASP A 112 -6.68 -1.34 8.65
N ASP A 113 -7.12 -1.91 7.51
CA ASP A 113 -6.35 -2.84 6.69
C ASP A 113 -5.07 -2.18 6.15
N TYR A 114 -5.09 -0.87 5.95
CA TYR A 114 -3.93 -0.09 5.53
C TYR A 114 -2.90 0.11 6.66
N GLU A 115 -3.16 -0.30 7.90
CA GLU A 115 -2.21 -0.12 9.02
C GLU A 115 -0.86 -0.77 8.73
N ALA A 116 -0.84 -1.94 8.08
CA ALA A 116 0.39 -2.63 7.71
C ALA A 116 1.22 -1.81 6.70
N SER A 117 0.59 -1.35 5.61
CA SER A 117 1.23 -0.51 4.60
C SER A 117 1.63 0.85 5.16
N LYS A 118 0.80 1.43 6.04
CA LYS A 118 1.04 2.71 6.74
C LYS A 118 2.33 2.68 7.56
N ARG A 119 2.79 1.51 8.03
CA ARG A 119 4.07 1.42 8.71
C ARG A 119 5.23 1.81 7.80
N LEU A 120 5.17 1.44 6.53
CA LEU A 120 6.19 1.78 5.53
C LEU A 120 5.94 3.17 4.93
N THR A 121 4.72 3.41 4.46
CA THR A 121 4.36 4.59 3.66
C THR A 121 3.95 5.81 4.48
N GLY A 122 3.79 5.67 5.80
CA GLY A 122 3.37 6.75 6.68
C GLY A 122 2.07 7.41 6.24
N ASN A 123 2.06 8.74 6.16
CA ASN A 123 0.92 9.50 5.62
C ASN A 123 1.06 9.78 4.10
N GLY A 124 1.78 8.92 3.39
CA GLY A 124 1.89 8.96 1.94
C GLY A 124 0.56 8.66 1.23
N MET A 125 0.49 8.96 -0.07
CA MET A 125 -0.76 8.93 -0.84
C MET A 125 -1.56 7.62 -0.73
N LEU A 126 -0.90 6.47 -0.56
CA LEU A 126 -1.55 5.16 -0.45
C LEU A 126 -2.36 5.02 0.85
N SER A 127 -1.82 5.55 1.97
CA SER A 127 -2.36 5.35 3.32
C SER A 127 -2.98 6.61 3.94
N ALA A 128 -2.83 7.77 3.28
CA ALA A 128 -3.47 9.01 3.68
C ALA A 128 -5.00 8.96 3.54
N SER A 129 -5.70 9.78 4.32
CA SER A 129 -7.15 9.94 4.28
C SER A 129 -7.54 11.42 4.34
N GLY A 130 -8.73 11.75 3.83
CA GLY A 130 -9.28 13.10 3.93
C GLY A 130 -8.40 14.15 3.24
N GLU A 131 -8.25 15.29 3.90
CA GLU A 131 -7.49 16.45 3.39
C GLU A 131 -6.04 16.11 3.04
N LYS A 132 -5.37 15.27 3.85
CA LYS A 132 -3.99 14.84 3.58
C LYS A 132 -3.87 14.11 2.25
N TRP A 133 -4.85 13.24 1.95
CA TRP A 133 -4.89 12.52 0.67
C TRP A 133 -5.12 13.47 -0.50
N PHE A 134 -6.08 14.42 -0.38
CA PHE A 134 -6.33 15.41 -1.42
C PHE A 134 -5.10 16.27 -1.72
N ARG A 135 -4.40 16.72 -0.67
CA ARG A 135 -3.17 17.51 -0.79
C ARG A 135 -2.07 16.71 -1.49
N ALA A 136 -1.81 15.47 -1.05
CA ALA A 136 -0.82 14.60 -1.67
C ALA A 136 -1.15 14.35 -3.15
N ARG A 137 -2.41 13.99 -3.47
CA ARG A 137 -2.83 13.73 -4.86
C ARG A 137 -2.65 14.95 -5.76
N ARG A 138 -3.08 16.14 -5.31
CA ARG A 138 -2.93 17.39 -6.08
C ARG A 138 -1.47 17.72 -6.35
N MET A 139 -0.61 17.52 -5.35
CA MET A 139 0.83 17.76 -5.43
C MET A 139 1.53 16.78 -6.37
N LEU A 140 1.16 15.50 -6.34
CA LEU A 140 1.86 14.45 -7.09
C LEU A 140 1.38 14.30 -8.54
N THR A 141 0.15 14.67 -8.86
CA THR A 141 -0.42 14.48 -10.21
C THR A 141 0.45 15.08 -11.33
N PRO A 142 1.05 16.28 -11.20
CA PRO A 142 1.94 16.83 -12.22
C PRO A 142 3.17 15.96 -12.50
N ALA A 143 3.68 15.24 -11.50
CA ALA A 143 4.87 14.37 -11.63
C ALA A 143 4.63 13.15 -12.55
N PHE A 144 3.36 12.83 -12.85
CA PHE A 144 2.97 11.76 -13.76
C PHE A 144 2.46 12.28 -15.11
N HIS A 145 2.75 13.55 -15.43
CA HIS A 145 2.42 14.11 -16.74
C HIS A 145 3.27 13.47 -17.85
N PHE A 146 2.71 13.33 -19.06
CA PHE A 146 3.34 12.62 -20.19
C PHE A 146 4.77 13.08 -20.52
N ASN A 147 5.05 14.37 -20.36
CA ASN A 147 6.39 14.93 -20.62
C ASN A 147 7.45 14.38 -19.65
N ILE A 148 7.07 14.11 -18.41
CA ILE A 148 7.95 13.50 -17.41
C ILE A 148 8.08 12.00 -17.68
N LEU A 149 6.95 11.32 -17.94
CA LEU A 149 6.95 9.89 -18.24
C LEU A 149 7.83 9.52 -19.44
N ARG A 150 7.89 10.38 -20.47
CA ARG A 150 8.79 10.19 -21.62
C ARG A 150 10.26 10.14 -21.21
N LYS A 151 10.67 10.84 -20.16
CA LYS A 151 12.05 10.77 -19.66
C LYS A 151 12.37 9.43 -19.00
N TYR A 152 11.37 8.76 -18.44
CA TYR A 152 11.56 7.43 -17.88
C TYR A 152 11.75 6.35 -18.95
N MET A 153 11.41 6.61 -20.23
CA MET A 153 11.57 5.62 -21.31
C MET A 153 13.01 5.14 -21.48
N GLU A 154 14.00 5.99 -21.22
CA GLU A 154 15.41 5.60 -21.23
C GLU A 154 15.68 4.53 -20.16
N ILE A 155 15.15 4.74 -18.95
CA ILE A 155 15.21 3.78 -17.83
C ILE A 155 14.57 2.45 -18.21
N PHE A 156 13.35 2.50 -18.76
CA PHE A 156 12.64 1.30 -19.20
C PHE A 156 13.45 0.52 -20.24
N ASN A 157 14.03 1.22 -21.22
CA ASN A 157 14.82 0.59 -22.28
C ASN A 157 16.13 -0.03 -21.76
N GLU A 158 16.83 0.65 -20.86
CA GLU A 158 18.05 0.13 -20.25
C GLU A 158 17.77 -1.11 -19.41
N GLN A 159 16.78 -1.06 -18.52
CA GLN A 159 16.41 -2.19 -17.68
C GLN A 159 15.84 -3.36 -18.49
N ALA A 160 15.15 -3.08 -19.61
CA ALA A 160 14.60 -4.11 -20.48
C ALA A 160 15.69 -4.88 -21.22
N LYS A 161 16.81 -4.23 -21.58
CA LYS A 161 17.96 -4.94 -22.17
C LYS A 161 18.52 -5.98 -21.21
N ILE A 162 18.67 -5.61 -19.94
CA ILE A 162 19.12 -6.55 -18.88
C ILE A 162 18.14 -7.72 -18.75
N LEU A 163 16.83 -7.44 -18.73
CA LEU A 163 15.81 -8.49 -18.70
C LEU A 163 15.96 -9.45 -19.88
N LEU A 164 16.09 -8.91 -21.10
CA LEU A 164 16.23 -9.71 -22.32
C LEU A 164 17.48 -10.58 -22.28
N GLU A 165 18.62 -10.08 -21.80
CA GLU A 165 19.83 -10.89 -21.60
C GLU A 165 19.58 -12.06 -20.64
N LYS A 166 18.77 -11.87 -19.60
CA LYS A 166 18.41 -12.97 -18.68
C LYS A 166 17.48 -13.99 -19.31
N LEU A 167 16.53 -13.53 -20.12
CA LEU A 167 15.57 -14.40 -20.81
C LEU A 167 16.23 -15.17 -21.96
N ASP A 168 17.26 -14.60 -22.59
CA ASP A 168 18.02 -15.25 -23.65
C ASP A 168 18.77 -16.49 -23.15
N MET A 169 19.10 -16.58 -21.85
CA MET A 169 19.64 -17.82 -21.27
C MET A 169 18.67 -19.01 -21.33
N HIS A 170 17.37 -18.73 -21.50
CA HIS A 170 16.34 -19.76 -21.65
C HIS A 170 15.90 -19.93 -23.10
N SER A 171 16.39 -19.09 -24.03
CA SER A 171 16.08 -19.23 -25.44
C SER A 171 16.63 -20.54 -25.99
N ASP A 172 15.92 -21.15 -26.94
CA ASP A 172 16.30 -22.40 -27.61
C ASP A 172 16.49 -23.65 -26.71
N THR A 173 16.15 -23.56 -25.42
CA THR A 173 16.24 -24.69 -24.49
C THR A 173 15.06 -25.68 -24.61
N ASN A 174 13.97 -25.28 -25.28
CA ASN A 174 12.67 -25.98 -25.30
C ASN A 174 12.10 -26.28 -23.90
N GLN A 175 12.53 -25.54 -22.88
CA GLN A 175 12.03 -25.69 -21.50
C GLN A 175 11.06 -24.56 -21.15
N THR A 176 10.03 -24.90 -20.38
CA THR A 176 9.13 -23.92 -19.76
C THR A 176 9.72 -23.44 -18.45
N PHE A 177 9.70 -22.14 -18.20
CA PHE A 177 10.11 -21.54 -16.93
C PHE A 177 9.12 -20.48 -16.47
N ASP A 178 9.16 -20.13 -15.19
CA ASP A 178 8.34 -19.06 -14.62
C ASP A 178 8.95 -17.68 -14.92
N LEU A 179 8.21 -16.87 -15.68
CA LEU A 179 8.61 -15.51 -16.08
C LEU A 179 8.38 -14.49 -14.96
N LEU A 180 7.45 -14.74 -14.03
CA LEU A 180 6.99 -13.75 -13.07
C LEU A 180 8.10 -13.23 -12.13
N PRO A 181 9.05 -14.05 -11.62
CA PRO A 181 10.16 -13.56 -10.82
C PRO A 181 11.08 -12.59 -11.57
N TYR A 182 11.28 -12.80 -12.87
CA TYR A 182 12.09 -11.91 -13.71
C TYR A 182 11.42 -10.55 -13.90
N LEU A 183 10.11 -10.55 -14.20
CA LEU A 183 9.33 -9.32 -14.37
C LEU A 183 9.25 -8.50 -13.09
N ARG A 184 9.13 -9.14 -11.92
CA ARG A 184 9.14 -8.45 -10.62
C ARG A 184 10.47 -7.74 -10.35
N ARG A 185 11.60 -8.40 -10.63
CA ARG A 185 12.94 -7.80 -10.47
C ARG A 185 13.16 -6.64 -11.44
N PHE A 186 12.75 -6.82 -12.70
CA PHE A 186 12.74 -5.75 -13.70
C PHE A 186 11.91 -4.54 -13.24
N GLY A 187 10.67 -4.78 -12.79
CA GLY A 187 9.79 -3.71 -12.31
C GLY A 187 10.37 -2.97 -11.11
N LEU A 188 11.01 -3.70 -10.19
CA LEU A 188 11.69 -3.11 -9.03
C LEU A 188 12.87 -2.20 -9.45
N ASP A 189 13.72 -2.64 -10.38
CA ASP A 189 14.84 -1.82 -10.84
C ASP A 189 14.36 -0.56 -11.56
N VAL A 190 13.35 -0.71 -12.43
CA VAL A 190 12.72 0.43 -13.11
C VAL A 190 12.12 1.42 -12.12
N ILE A 191 11.33 0.96 -11.14
CA ILE A 191 10.68 1.88 -10.19
C ILE A 191 11.71 2.53 -9.27
N ALA A 192 12.73 1.80 -8.81
CA ALA A 192 13.79 2.35 -7.97
C ALA A 192 14.57 3.44 -8.69
N GLU A 193 14.93 3.20 -9.96
CA GLU A 193 15.67 4.17 -10.75
C GLU A 193 14.79 5.37 -11.15
N ALA A 194 13.53 5.15 -11.54
CA ALA A 194 12.61 6.24 -11.87
C ALA A 194 12.21 7.10 -10.66
N THR A 195 12.02 6.49 -9.49
CA THR A 195 11.57 7.25 -8.31
C THR A 195 12.71 7.86 -7.51
N MET A 196 13.75 7.08 -7.22
CA MET A 196 14.82 7.46 -6.31
C MET A 196 16.12 7.80 -7.06
N GLY A 197 16.22 7.49 -8.36
CA GLY A 197 17.42 7.74 -9.15
C GLY A 197 18.58 6.82 -8.78
N VAL A 198 18.30 5.63 -8.24
CA VAL A 198 19.30 4.65 -7.81
C VAL A 198 19.12 3.32 -8.52
N ARG A 199 20.25 2.66 -8.81
CA ARG A 199 20.27 1.32 -9.40
C ARG A 199 20.38 0.30 -8.27
N VAL A 200 19.28 -0.41 -8.00
CA VAL A 200 19.22 -1.49 -7.00
C VAL A 200 19.87 -2.77 -7.54
N ASP A 201 19.81 -2.96 -8.87
CA ASP A 201 20.39 -4.09 -9.59
C ASP A 201 19.82 -5.44 -9.15
N ALA A 202 18.51 -5.45 -8.90
CA ALA A 202 17.73 -6.61 -8.49
C ALA A 202 17.73 -7.72 -9.56
N GLN A 203 17.93 -7.38 -10.83
CA GLN A 203 18.01 -8.35 -11.93
C GLN A 203 19.34 -9.15 -11.97
N ASN A 204 20.47 -8.57 -11.52
CA ASN A 204 21.78 -9.21 -11.64
C ASN A 204 22.30 -9.89 -10.36
N TYR A 205 21.82 -9.50 -9.17
CA TYR A 205 22.39 -9.99 -7.91
C TYR A 205 21.41 -10.68 -6.96
N HIS A 206 21.82 -11.84 -6.44
CA HIS A 206 21.20 -12.52 -5.29
C HIS A 206 21.70 -12.01 -3.92
N ARG A 207 22.61 -11.02 -3.87
CA ARG A 207 23.32 -10.61 -2.63
C ARG A 207 22.79 -9.33 -1.96
N ASN A 208 21.98 -8.53 -2.64
CA ASN A 208 21.37 -7.27 -2.13
C ASN A 208 19.83 -7.28 -2.17
N ASP A 209 19.21 -8.46 -2.26
CA ASP A 209 17.75 -8.69 -2.30
C ASP A 209 17.05 -8.27 -0.98
N GLN A 210 17.76 -7.76 0.02
CA GLN A 210 17.17 -7.41 1.32
C GLN A 210 15.99 -6.46 1.20
N PHE A 211 16.02 -5.51 0.25
CA PHE A 211 14.91 -4.60 0.02
C PHE A 211 13.69 -5.30 -0.59
N ALA A 212 13.89 -6.07 -1.67
CA ALA A 212 12.79 -6.71 -2.38
C ALA A 212 12.20 -7.86 -1.56
N GLU A 213 13.04 -8.66 -0.91
CA GLU A 213 12.65 -9.66 0.08
C GLU A 213 11.86 -9.02 1.24
N ALA A 214 12.34 -7.90 1.80
CA ALA A 214 11.62 -7.20 2.86
C ALA A 214 10.24 -6.73 2.39
N LEU A 215 10.13 -6.15 1.20
CA LEU A 215 8.84 -5.76 0.61
C LEU A 215 7.90 -6.95 0.45
N GLN A 216 8.37 -8.07 -0.09
CA GLN A 216 7.56 -9.28 -0.28
C GLN A 216 7.06 -9.83 1.06
N ILE A 217 7.92 -9.87 2.09
CA ILE A 217 7.55 -10.33 3.43
C ILE A 217 6.53 -9.37 4.06
N MET A 218 6.71 -8.05 3.91
CA MET A 218 5.74 -7.06 4.38
C MET A 218 4.37 -7.24 3.72
N GLN A 219 4.34 -7.47 2.41
CA GLN A 219 3.10 -7.75 1.68
C GLN A 219 2.44 -9.03 2.16
N HIS A 220 3.21 -10.10 2.34
CA HIS A 220 2.71 -11.35 2.90
C HIS A 220 2.09 -11.13 4.29
N LEU A 221 2.76 -10.39 5.17
CA LEU A 221 2.24 -10.06 6.50
C LEU A 221 0.97 -9.20 6.44
N ALA A 222 0.90 -8.23 5.53
CA ALA A 222 -0.32 -7.45 5.31
C ALA A 222 -1.48 -8.37 4.87
N TRP A 223 -1.22 -9.32 3.98
CA TRP A 223 -2.18 -10.32 3.53
C TRP A 223 -2.67 -11.24 4.66
N VAL A 224 -1.73 -11.74 5.47
CA VAL A 224 -2.03 -12.52 6.69
C VAL A 224 -2.96 -11.74 7.62
N ARG A 225 -2.72 -10.44 7.82
CA ARG A 225 -3.58 -9.62 8.69
C ARG A 225 -4.99 -9.42 8.11
N ILE A 226 -5.13 -9.29 6.79
CA ILE A 226 -6.45 -9.14 6.15
C ILE A 226 -7.25 -10.44 6.28
N LEU A 227 -6.62 -11.59 6.03
CA LEU A 227 -7.30 -12.89 6.08
C LEU A 227 -7.70 -13.34 7.47
N TYR A 228 -6.84 -13.07 8.46
CA TYR A 228 -6.90 -13.73 9.74
C TYR A 228 -7.27 -12.71 10.83
N PRO A 229 -8.57 -12.62 11.20
CA PRO A 229 -9.07 -11.55 12.05
C PRO A 229 -8.51 -11.58 13.48
N TRP A 230 -7.92 -12.70 13.92
CA TRP A 230 -7.24 -12.76 15.21
C TRP A 230 -6.04 -11.80 15.27
N PHE A 231 -5.38 -11.51 14.14
CA PHE A 231 -4.33 -10.49 14.10
C PHE A 231 -4.87 -9.05 14.18
N TRP A 232 -6.18 -8.81 14.18
CA TRP A 232 -6.71 -7.47 14.44
C TRP A 232 -6.58 -7.11 15.92
N PHE A 233 -6.63 -8.11 16.80
CA PHE A 233 -6.45 -7.94 18.24
C PHE A 233 -4.98 -7.70 18.58
N ALA A 234 -4.69 -6.54 19.17
CA ALA A 234 -3.32 -6.16 19.55
C ALA A 234 -2.60 -7.18 20.46
N PRO A 235 -3.26 -7.81 21.46
CA PRO A 235 -2.60 -8.81 22.31
C PRO A 235 -2.08 -10.02 21.54
N ILE A 236 -2.85 -10.52 20.55
CA ILE A 236 -2.47 -11.67 19.72
C ILE A 236 -1.26 -11.30 18.86
N ARG A 237 -1.28 -10.12 18.22
CA ARG A 237 -0.12 -9.63 17.45
C ARG A 237 1.14 -9.51 18.29
N TRP A 238 1.02 -9.09 19.54
CA TRP A 238 2.15 -8.98 20.44
C TRP A 238 2.69 -10.35 20.85
N LEU A 239 1.81 -11.29 21.21
CA LEU A 239 2.17 -12.67 21.60
C LEU A 239 2.91 -13.42 20.49
N PHE A 240 2.42 -13.32 19.25
CA PHE A 240 3.03 -13.97 18.09
C PHE A 240 4.19 -13.16 17.47
N GLY A 241 4.57 -12.02 18.06
CA GLY A 241 5.64 -11.18 17.54
C GLY A 241 5.38 -10.57 16.16
N PHE A 242 4.12 -10.56 15.70
CA PHE A 242 3.72 -10.10 14.35
C PHE A 242 4.16 -8.66 14.11
N ASN A 243 3.89 -7.76 15.07
CA ASN A 243 4.27 -6.36 14.97
C ASN A 243 5.79 -6.20 14.89
N ARG A 244 6.54 -6.95 15.72
CA ARG A 244 8.01 -6.91 15.73
C ARG A 244 8.60 -7.36 14.39
N LYS A 245 8.05 -8.42 13.80
CA LYS A 245 8.45 -8.90 12.48
C LYS A 245 8.16 -7.85 11.40
N LEU A 246 6.96 -7.27 11.41
CA LEU A 246 6.58 -6.23 10.45
C LEU A 246 7.48 -4.97 10.58
N ASP A 247 7.78 -4.54 11.81
CA ASP A 247 8.64 -3.39 12.06
C ASP A 247 10.09 -3.64 11.62
N TYR A 248 10.60 -4.86 11.79
CA TYR A 248 11.94 -5.23 11.33
C TYR A 248 12.10 -5.05 9.81
N TYR A 249 11.23 -5.67 9.01
CA TYR A 249 11.30 -5.54 7.54
C TYR A 249 10.97 -4.13 7.06
N CYS A 250 10.05 -3.43 7.74
CA CYS A 250 9.77 -2.03 7.47
C CYS A 250 11.01 -1.15 7.66
N ASN A 251 11.80 -1.38 8.71
CA ASN A 251 13.01 -0.62 8.96
C ASN A 251 14.09 -0.89 7.91
N ILE A 252 14.21 -2.11 7.38
CA ILE A 252 15.11 -2.41 6.25
C ILE A 252 14.77 -1.52 5.06
N CYS A 253 13.49 -1.47 4.65
CA CYS A 253 13.07 -0.65 3.52
C CYS A 253 13.26 0.85 3.81
N LYS A 254 12.95 1.30 5.03
CA LYS A 254 13.10 2.72 5.41
C LYS A 254 14.55 3.18 5.42
N ASN A 255 15.47 2.33 5.89
CA ASN A 255 16.90 2.68 5.94
C ASN A 255 17.43 2.97 4.54
N LEU A 256 17.13 2.10 3.56
CA LEU A 256 17.52 2.35 2.18
C LEU A 256 16.94 3.66 1.65
N ILE A 257 15.64 3.89 1.84
CA ILE A 257 14.97 5.12 1.40
C ILE A 257 15.59 6.34 2.07
N HIS A 258 15.94 6.26 3.35
CA HIS A 258 16.59 7.33 4.10
C HIS A 258 17.99 7.65 3.59
N GLU A 259 18.80 6.63 3.33
CA GLU A 259 20.15 6.80 2.79
C GLU A 259 20.10 7.50 1.43
N VAL A 260 19.22 7.04 0.53
CA VAL A 260 19.07 7.61 -0.81
C VAL A 260 18.53 9.04 -0.76
N ILE A 261 17.53 9.31 0.07
CA ILE A 261 17.02 10.69 0.25
C ILE A 261 18.12 11.60 0.79
N ALA A 262 18.94 11.14 1.73
CA ALA A 262 20.02 11.94 2.30
C ALA A 262 21.12 12.24 1.27
N GLU A 263 21.48 11.29 0.43
CA GLU A 263 22.44 11.48 -0.66
C GLU A 263 21.90 12.45 -1.71
N LYS A 264 20.67 12.23 -2.18
CA LYS A 264 20.02 13.09 -3.17
C LYS A 264 19.78 14.51 -2.65
N LYS A 265 19.50 14.66 -1.36
CA LYS A 265 19.39 15.97 -0.72
C LYS A 265 20.71 16.74 -0.75
N LYS A 266 21.85 16.07 -0.49
CA LYS A 266 23.18 16.69 -0.61
C LYS A 266 23.49 17.09 -2.05
N GLU A 267 23.18 16.24 -3.02
CA GLU A 267 23.32 16.56 -4.44
C GLU A 267 22.46 17.78 -4.80
N TRP A 268 21.22 17.84 -4.31
CA TRP A 268 20.29 18.94 -4.54
C TRP A 268 20.78 20.26 -3.94
N GLU A 269 21.29 20.24 -2.71
CA GLU A 269 21.84 21.40 -2.01
C GLU A 269 23.16 21.90 -2.62
N ALA A 270 23.89 21.04 -3.34
CA ALA A 270 25.12 21.41 -4.03
C ALA A 270 24.89 22.17 -5.36
N PHE A 271 23.64 22.27 -5.86
CA PHE A 271 23.34 23.08 -7.03
C PHE A 271 23.35 24.58 -6.67
N ASP A 272 24.18 25.36 -7.36
CA ASP A 272 24.27 26.82 -7.20
C ASP A 272 22.91 27.52 -7.37
N ASN A 273 22.07 27.00 -8.28
CA ASN A 273 20.67 27.39 -8.43
C ASN A 273 19.80 26.12 -8.44
N GLN A 274 18.90 26.03 -7.47
CA GLN A 274 17.95 24.91 -7.38
C GLN A 274 17.03 24.95 -8.61
N PRO A 275 17.03 23.90 -9.45
CA PRO A 275 16.30 23.92 -10.71
C PRO A 275 14.80 23.92 -10.46
N SER A 276 14.07 24.74 -11.23
CA SER A 276 12.60 24.70 -11.20
C SER A 276 12.09 23.42 -11.86
N THR A 277 10.81 23.09 -11.64
CA THR A 277 10.16 21.95 -12.29
C THR A 277 10.20 22.06 -13.82
N ASP A 278 10.15 23.28 -14.36
CA ASP A 278 10.25 23.54 -15.80
C ASP A 278 11.69 23.34 -16.30
N ASP A 279 12.71 23.74 -15.53
CA ASP A 279 14.12 23.48 -15.88
C ASP A 279 14.45 21.99 -15.84
N LEU A 280 13.91 21.29 -14.83
CA LEU A 280 14.01 19.84 -14.69
C LEU A 280 13.34 19.09 -15.83
N THR A 281 12.23 19.60 -16.37
CA THR A 281 11.53 19.00 -17.51
C THR A 281 12.09 19.42 -18.87
N ALA A 282 12.68 20.62 -18.99
CA ALA A 282 13.32 21.12 -20.21
C ALA A 282 14.76 20.62 -20.39
N SER A 283 15.48 20.31 -19.30
CA SER A 283 16.85 19.78 -19.36
C SER A 283 16.85 18.40 -20.01
N GLY A 284 17.42 18.32 -21.21
CA GLY A 284 17.59 17.07 -21.96
C GLY A 284 18.82 16.24 -21.56
N LYS A 285 19.51 16.59 -20.46
CA LYS A 285 20.79 15.96 -20.08
C LYS A 285 20.79 15.20 -18.75
N LYS A 286 19.80 15.38 -17.88
CA LYS A 286 19.76 14.70 -16.58
C LYS A 286 18.49 13.85 -16.48
N GLN A 287 18.69 12.56 -16.23
CA GLN A 287 17.63 11.62 -15.87
C GLN A 287 16.91 12.18 -14.64
N LEU A 288 15.66 12.60 -14.84
CA LEU A 288 14.82 13.21 -13.82
C LEU A 288 14.27 12.11 -12.93
N SER A 289 14.52 12.13 -11.62
CA SER A 289 13.85 11.22 -10.69
C SER A 289 12.59 11.85 -10.10
N PHE A 290 11.64 11.03 -9.64
CA PHE A 290 10.49 11.52 -8.87
C PHE A 290 10.91 12.28 -7.60
N LEU A 291 12.01 11.88 -6.97
CA LEU A 291 12.56 12.56 -5.80
C LEU A 291 13.05 13.98 -6.13
N ASP A 292 13.67 14.20 -7.29
CA ASP A 292 14.07 15.53 -7.77
C ASP A 292 12.83 16.45 -7.93
N LEU A 293 11.72 15.91 -8.43
CA LEU A 293 10.45 16.62 -8.54
C LEU A 293 9.87 16.98 -7.16
N LEU A 294 10.00 16.09 -6.17
CA LEU A 294 9.57 16.38 -4.80
C LEU A 294 10.40 17.49 -4.16
N PHE A 295 11.71 17.54 -4.44
CA PHE A 295 12.55 18.63 -3.97
C PHE A 295 12.21 19.96 -4.64
N SER A 296 11.90 19.99 -5.94
CA SER A 296 11.55 21.24 -6.63
C SER A 296 10.26 21.87 -6.09
N ILE A 297 9.29 21.06 -5.69
CA ILE A 297 8.00 21.54 -5.16
C ILE A 297 7.98 21.67 -3.62
N ARG A 298 9.08 21.33 -2.95
CA ARG A 298 9.19 21.29 -1.48
C ARG A 298 8.76 22.59 -0.83
N ASN A 299 9.28 23.71 -1.30
CA ASN A 299 9.02 25.03 -0.72
C ASN A 299 7.59 25.52 -1.04
N GLN A 300 7.07 25.21 -2.23
CA GLN A 300 5.70 25.56 -2.62
C GLN A 300 4.66 24.90 -1.72
N TYR A 301 4.91 23.64 -1.32
CA TYR A 301 3.98 22.84 -0.52
C TYR A 301 4.42 22.67 0.93
N ASN A 302 5.46 23.36 1.42
CA ASN A 302 6.01 23.22 2.77
C ASN A 302 6.20 21.75 3.20
N LEU A 303 6.87 20.96 2.36
CA LEU A 303 7.08 19.53 2.62
C LEU A 303 8.19 19.31 3.64
N THR A 304 7.88 18.47 4.63
CA THR A 304 8.89 17.96 5.56
C THR A 304 9.69 16.83 4.91
N ASP A 305 10.88 16.54 5.44
CA ASP A 305 11.66 15.38 5.02
C ASP A 305 10.87 14.07 5.22
N GLU A 306 9.97 14.04 6.22
CA GLU A 306 9.09 12.92 6.48
C GLU A 306 8.00 12.77 5.40
N ASP A 307 7.40 13.87 4.95
CA ASP A 307 6.41 13.84 3.87
C ASP A 307 7.04 13.36 2.56
N ILE A 308 8.26 13.80 2.24
CA ILE A 308 8.99 13.35 1.03
C ILE A 308 9.25 11.84 1.12
N ARG A 309 9.77 11.36 2.24
CA ARG A 309 9.99 9.92 2.48
C ARG A 309 8.70 9.13 2.31
N ASP A 310 7.61 9.58 2.91
CA ASP A 310 6.32 8.90 2.88
C ASP A 310 5.75 8.80 1.44
N GLN A 311 5.94 9.83 0.60
CA GLN A 311 5.56 9.77 -0.81
C GLN A 311 6.48 8.85 -1.63
N VAL A 312 7.80 8.90 -1.44
CA VAL A 312 8.74 8.00 -2.11
C VAL A 312 8.44 6.54 -1.77
N ALA A 313 8.29 6.23 -0.47
CA ALA A 313 7.93 4.90 0.00
C ALA A 313 6.59 4.43 -0.58
N THR A 314 5.63 5.35 -0.74
CA THR A 314 4.34 5.06 -1.38
C THR A 314 4.49 4.65 -2.84
N ILE A 315 5.21 5.43 -3.65
CA ILE A 315 5.36 5.12 -5.07
C ILE A 315 6.20 3.86 -5.27
N MET A 316 7.25 3.66 -4.49
CA MET A 316 8.05 2.42 -4.48
C MET A 316 7.18 1.20 -4.18
N ALA A 317 6.42 1.24 -3.09
CA ALA A 317 5.59 0.11 -2.68
C ALA A 317 4.44 -0.17 -3.66
N ALA A 318 3.85 0.86 -4.27
CA ALA A 318 2.78 0.70 -5.25
C ALA A 318 3.28 0.27 -6.63
N GLY A 319 4.43 0.79 -7.07
CA GLY A 319 4.99 0.52 -8.39
C GLY A 319 5.65 -0.85 -8.52
N GLU A 320 6.11 -1.46 -7.43
CA GLU A 320 6.58 -2.86 -7.45
C GLU A 320 5.43 -3.88 -7.49
N GLN A 321 4.25 -3.50 -6.99
CA GLN A 321 3.11 -4.41 -6.82
C GLN A 321 2.21 -4.56 -8.06
N HIS A 322 2.26 -3.60 -8.97
CA HIS A 322 1.35 -3.45 -10.12
C HIS A 322 2.10 -3.59 -11.43
#